data_AF-A0A8E1WKS5-F1
#
_entry.id   AF-A0A8E1WKS5-F1
#
_cell.length_a   1.000
_cell.length_b   1.000
_cell.length_c   1.000
_cell.angle_alpha   90.00
_cell.angle_beta   90.00
_cell.angle_gamma   90.00
#
_symmetry.space_group_name_H-M   'P 1'
#
loop_
_entity.id
_entity.type
_entity.pdbx_description
1 polymer ?
#
loop_
_entity_poly.entity_id
_entity_poly.type
_entity_poly.pdbx_seq_one_letter_code
_entity_poly.pdbx_strand_id
1 'polypeptide(L)'
;MNNRPTLSVGDIPIAPRKARKQASAEIGITESTEPSKAANAPHAAADVAARTRRHPLPKPSEEERRETTVQRALDQEKARTRLRDLKRAQTRESKHFVNVPLDYETKMRLQKASFENDLKMTVIMKAAIDQYLRDNGY
;
A
#
# COMPACT_ATOMS: atom_id res chain seq x y z
N MET A 1 32.37 -12.30 0.93
CA MET A 1 31.10 -12.69 0.28
C MET A 1 29.99 -12.47 1.30
N ASN A 2 29.19 -11.41 1.14
CA ASN A 2 28.19 -11.02 2.13
C ASN A 2 26.81 -11.47 1.67
N ASN A 3 26.31 -12.58 2.21
CA ASN A 3 24.95 -13.06 1.98
C ASN A 3 23.96 -12.19 2.77
N ARG A 4 23.18 -11.37 2.07
CA ARG A 4 22.02 -10.69 2.66
C ARG A 4 20.82 -11.64 2.60
N PRO A 5 20.10 -11.90 3.70
CA PRO A 5 18.88 -12.68 3.66
C PRO A 5 17.78 -11.89 2.94
N THR A 6 17.20 -12.48 1.89
CA THR A 6 16.02 -11.96 1.20
C THR A 6 14.78 -12.35 2.01
N LEU A 7 14.21 -11.39 2.75
CA LEU A 7 12.93 -11.61 3.42
C LEU A 7 11.83 -11.77 2.36
N SER A 8 11.16 -12.93 2.37
CA SER A 8 10.08 -13.26 1.45
C SER A 8 8.75 -12.79 2.02
N VAL A 9 7.77 -12.49 1.16
CA VAL A 9 6.44 -12.01 1.54
C VAL A 9 5.71 -12.99 2.48
N GLY A 10 6.12 -14.25 2.51
CA GLY A 10 5.61 -15.29 3.43
C GLY A 10 6.12 -15.21 4.88
N ASP A 11 7.18 -14.46 5.17
CA ASP A 11 7.76 -14.36 6.52
C ASP A 11 7.04 -13.34 7.42
N ILE A 12 6.00 -12.68 6.91
CA ILE A 12 5.21 -11.69 7.66
C ILE A 12 4.07 -12.43 8.38
N PRO A 13 4.07 -12.52 9.72
CA PRO A 13 3.00 -13.20 10.44
C PRO A 13 1.68 -12.44 10.28
N ILE A 14 0.75 -13.00 9.51
CA ILE A 14 -0.60 -12.48 9.33
C ILE A 14 -1.51 -13.12 10.37
N ALA A 15 -2.05 -12.31 11.29
CA ALA A 15 -3.01 -12.77 12.28
C ALA A 15 -4.33 -13.25 11.63
N PRO A 16 -4.96 -14.33 12.12
CA PRO A 16 -6.19 -14.85 11.55
C PRO A 16 -7.34 -13.83 11.72
N ARG A 17 -7.97 -13.46 10.59
CA ARG A 17 -9.11 -12.55 10.61
C ARG A 17 -10.35 -13.29 11.10
N LYS A 18 -10.93 -12.79 12.20
CA LYS A 18 -12.25 -13.23 12.69
C LYS A 18 -13.29 -13.02 11.59
N ALA A 19 -13.96 -14.07 11.15
CA ALA A 19 -14.99 -14.00 10.12
C ALA A 19 -16.12 -13.07 10.59
N ARG A 20 -16.30 -11.95 9.89
CA ARG A 20 -17.40 -11.01 10.12
C ARG A 20 -18.66 -11.65 9.53
N LYS A 21 -19.61 -12.07 10.38
CA LYS A 21 -20.96 -12.44 9.96
C LYS A 21 -21.54 -11.29 9.13
N GLN A 22 -21.93 -11.59 7.90
CA GLN A 22 -22.71 -10.68 7.05
C GLN A 22 -24.09 -10.53 7.69
N ALA A 23 -24.40 -9.32 8.16
CA ALA A 23 -25.76 -8.94 8.51
C ALA A 23 -26.31 -8.13 7.35
N SER A 24 -27.06 -8.79 6.47
CA SER A 24 -27.96 -8.14 5.53
C SER A 24 -29.12 -7.53 6.31
N ALA A 25 -29.40 -6.26 6.05
CA ALA A 25 -30.51 -5.53 6.62
C ALA A 25 -31.80 -5.86 5.85
N GLU A 26 -32.80 -6.42 6.54
CA GLU A 26 -34.20 -6.32 6.16
C GLU A 26 -35.05 -6.06 7.41
N ILE A 27 -36.10 -5.28 7.19
CA ILE A 27 -36.94 -4.54 8.13
C ILE A 27 -38.12 -5.42 8.55
N GLY A 28 -38.52 -5.43 9.84
CA GLY A 28 -39.85 -5.95 10.23
C GLY A 28 -40.03 -6.42 11.68
N ILE A 29 -40.40 -5.47 12.56
CA ILE A 29 -41.34 -5.48 13.72
C ILE A 29 -41.73 -6.80 14.46
N THR A 30 -41.93 -6.66 15.79
CA THR A 30 -42.63 -7.52 16.79
C THR A 30 -41.84 -8.72 17.34
N GLU A 31 -41.80 -9.10 18.62
CA GLU A 31 -42.45 -8.68 19.86
C GLU A 31 -41.75 -9.41 21.04
N SER A 32 -41.85 -8.79 22.22
CA SER A 32 -41.49 -9.20 23.59
C SER A 32 -41.29 -10.69 23.92
N THR A 33 -40.27 -11.03 24.72
CA THR A 33 -40.39 -11.67 26.07
C THR A 33 -39.02 -12.06 26.66
N GLU A 34 -38.70 -11.53 27.85
CA GLU A 34 -37.95 -12.24 28.90
C GLU A 34 -38.97 -13.05 29.74
N PRO A 35 -38.65 -14.20 30.39
CA PRO A 35 -37.71 -14.21 31.54
C PRO A 35 -36.96 -15.53 31.88
N SER A 36 -35.94 -15.37 32.75
CA SER A 36 -35.51 -16.22 33.89
C SER A 36 -35.44 -17.76 33.77
N LYS A 37 -34.33 -18.39 34.20
CA LYS A 37 -34.06 -18.75 35.63
C LYS A 37 -32.89 -19.76 35.78
N ALA A 38 -31.95 -19.35 36.64
CA ALA A 38 -30.98 -20.04 37.52
C ALA A 38 -30.80 -21.57 37.52
N ALA A 39 -29.52 -21.98 37.72
CA ALA A 39 -29.13 -22.94 38.76
C ALA A 39 -27.63 -22.84 39.17
N ASN A 40 -27.41 -22.46 40.45
CA ASN A 40 -26.32 -22.73 41.44
C ASN A 40 -24.97 -23.34 40.99
N ALA A 41 -23.77 -22.75 41.24
CA ALA A 41 -23.05 -22.40 42.49
C ALA A 41 -22.38 -23.62 43.21
N PRO A 42 -21.34 -23.49 44.08
CA PRO A 42 -20.26 -22.49 44.29
C PRO A 42 -18.88 -23.11 44.73
N HIS A 43 -17.97 -22.25 45.25
CA HIS A 43 -16.76 -22.49 46.10
C HIS A 43 -15.41 -22.59 45.37
N ALA A 44 -14.29 -22.06 45.86
CA ALA A 44 -13.94 -21.13 46.94
C ALA A 44 -12.44 -20.85 46.79
N ALA A 45 -11.97 -19.64 47.09
CA ALA A 45 -10.70 -19.37 47.78
C ALA A 45 -10.43 -17.86 47.72
N ALA A 46 -10.59 -17.22 48.89
CA ALA A 46 -10.08 -15.89 49.14
C ALA A 46 -8.55 -15.92 49.30
N ASP A 47 -7.98 -14.72 49.19
CA ASP A 47 -6.64 -14.30 49.61
C ASP A 47 -5.43 -14.82 48.81
N VAL A 48 -4.75 -13.91 48.11
CA VAL A 48 -3.53 -13.28 48.64
C VAL A 48 -3.34 -11.91 47.98
N ALA A 49 -3.47 -10.87 48.80
CA ALA A 49 -2.96 -9.54 48.55
C ALA A 49 -1.42 -9.55 48.44
N ALA A 50 -0.88 -9.83 47.26
CA ALA A 50 0.54 -9.64 46.95
C ALA A 50 0.75 -8.32 46.19
N ARG A 51 0.97 -7.28 47.00
CA ARG A 51 1.45 -5.95 46.66
C ARG A 51 2.60 -5.99 45.64
N THR A 52 2.32 -5.79 44.35
CA THR A 52 3.25 -5.07 43.48
C THR A 52 2.66 -3.69 43.25
N ARG A 53 3.19 -2.69 43.96
CA ARG A 53 2.90 -1.27 43.70
C ARG A 53 3.44 -0.93 42.30
N ARG A 54 2.69 -1.29 41.26
CA ARG A 54 2.87 -0.68 39.94
C ARG A 54 2.34 0.74 40.08
N HIS A 55 3.25 1.67 40.32
CA HIS A 55 2.93 3.09 40.18
C HIS A 55 2.25 3.26 38.82
N PRO A 56 1.01 3.77 38.75
CA PRO A 56 0.37 4.02 37.48
C PRO A 56 1.24 5.04 36.75
N LEU A 57 1.70 4.69 35.54
CA LEU A 57 2.41 5.62 34.68
C LEU A 57 1.58 6.91 34.58
N PRO A 58 2.21 8.10 34.59
CA PRO A 58 1.51 9.35 34.39
C PRO A 58 0.66 9.24 33.14
N LYS A 59 -0.66 9.37 33.29
CA LYS A 59 -1.55 9.41 32.14
C LYS A 59 -1.16 10.68 31.37
N PRO A 60 -0.75 10.57 30.10
CA PRO A 60 -0.41 11.75 29.30
C PRO A 60 -1.61 12.69 29.32
N SER A 61 -1.34 13.99 29.44
CA SER A 61 -2.37 15.03 29.56
C SER A 61 -3.29 14.99 28.34
N GLU A 62 -4.51 15.52 28.45
CA GLU A 62 -5.41 15.56 27.29
C GLU A 62 -4.81 16.34 26.12
N GLU A 63 -3.98 17.34 26.40
CA GLU A 63 -3.24 18.13 25.42
C GLU A 63 -2.16 17.31 24.71
N GLU A 64 -1.33 16.58 25.44
CA GLU A 64 -0.30 15.68 24.88
C GLU A 64 -0.91 14.56 24.02
N ARG A 65 -2.10 14.07 24.40
CA ARG A 65 -2.84 13.09 23.58
C ARG A 65 -3.35 13.68 22.28
N ARG A 66 -3.82 14.92 22.29
CA ARG A 66 -4.25 15.63 21.07
C ARG A 66 -3.05 15.88 20.17
N GLU A 67 -1.94 16.35 20.71
CA GLU A 67 -0.70 16.59 19.97
C GLU A 67 -0.14 15.31 19.35
N THR A 68 -0.06 14.21 20.09
CA THR A 68 0.40 12.92 19.55
C THR A 68 -0.54 12.36 18.48
N THR A 69 -1.84 12.59 18.61
CA THR A 69 -2.83 12.19 17.58
C THR A 69 -2.68 13.01 16.32
N VAL A 70 -2.50 14.33 16.45
CA VAL A 70 -2.25 15.25 15.33
C VAL A 70 -0.92 14.92 14.65
N GLN A 71 0.13 14.70 15.43
CA GLN A 71 1.45 14.35 14.90
C GLN A 71 1.40 13.02 14.14
N ARG A 72 0.71 12.01 14.68
CA ARG A 72 0.50 10.73 14.00
C ARG A 72 -0.30 10.89 12.71
N ALA A 73 -1.29 11.77 12.68
CA ALA A 73 -2.04 12.07 11.47
C ALA A 73 -1.16 12.75 10.40
N LEU A 74 -0.34 13.71 10.80
CA LEU A 74 0.63 14.38 9.92
C LEU A 74 1.67 13.41 9.36
N ASP A 75 2.17 12.48 10.18
CA ASP A 75 3.16 11.49 9.74
C ASP A 75 2.55 10.47 8.78
N GLN A 76 1.29 10.07 9.00
CA GLN A 76 0.55 9.23 8.04
C GLN A 76 0.31 9.95 6.72
N GLU A 77 -0.03 11.25 6.75
CA GLU A 77 -0.19 12.06 5.54
C GLU A 77 1.13 12.17 4.77
N LYS A 78 2.23 12.51 5.45
CA LYS A 78 3.58 12.57 4.87
C LYS A 78 3.99 11.23 4.24
N ALA A 79 3.72 10.11 4.92
CA ALA A 79 4.01 8.78 4.40
C ALA A 79 3.22 8.48 3.11
N ARG A 80 1.93 8.84 3.07
CA ARG A 80 1.08 8.69 1.87
C ARG A 80 1.59 9.55 0.71
N THR A 81 1.99 10.79 0.97
CA THR A 81 2.52 11.69 -0.05
C THR A 81 3.85 11.18 -0.60
N ARG A 82 4.79 10.77 0.27
CA ARG A 82 6.05 10.14 -0.16
C ARG A 82 5.85 8.91 -1.03
N LEU A 83 4.87 8.05 -0.70
CA LEU A 83 4.58 6.88 -1.51
C LEU A 83 4.03 7.26 -2.90
N ARG A 84 3.18 8.28 -2.97
CA ARG A 84 2.68 8.81 -4.25
C ARG A 84 3.80 9.42 -5.09
N ASP A 85 4.71 10.15 -4.46
CA ASP A 85 5.84 10.77 -5.12
C ASP A 85 6.82 9.72 -5.63
N LEU A 86 7.10 8.68 -4.85
CA LEU A 86 7.94 7.56 -5.26
C LEU A 86 7.32 6.80 -6.45
N LYS A 87 6.00 6.58 -6.44
CA LYS A 87 5.28 6.01 -7.59
C LYS A 87 5.38 6.91 -8.84
N ARG A 88 5.24 8.23 -8.67
CA ARG A 88 5.39 9.20 -9.77
C ARG A 88 6.83 9.22 -10.31
N ALA A 89 7.82 9.19 -9.44
CA ALA A 89 9.24 9.13 -9.80
C ALA A 89 9.54 7.86 -10.61
N GLN A 90 9.10 6.69 -10.13
CA GLN A 90 9.28 5.43 -10.86
C GLN A 90 8.64 5.46 -12.25
N THR A 91 7.45 6.04 -12.39
CA THR A 91 6.79 6.17 -13.71
C THR A 91 7.48 7.16 -14.66
N ARG A 92 8.26 8.11 -14.13
CA ARG A 92 9.06 9.07 -14.92
C ARG A 92 10.41 8.47 -15.30
N GLU A 93 11.08 7.80 -14.36
CA GLU A 93 12.38 7.16 -14.59
C GLU A 93 12.31 6.02 -15.63
N SER A 94 11.15 5.38 -15.78
CA SER A 94 10.94 4.36 -16.82
C SER A 94 10.56 4.94 -18.21
N LYS A 95 10.39 6.26 -18.33
CA LYS A 95 9.98 6.93 -19.59
C LYS A 95 10.91 8.10 -19.89
N HIS A 96 11.99 7.81 -20.61
CA HIS A 96 12.88 8.83 -21.16
C HIS A 96 12.33 9.31 -22.51
N PHE A 97 12.14 10.61 -22.66
CA PHE A 97 11.65 11.24 -23.89
C PHE A 97 12.80 11.98 -24.57
N VAL A 98 12.91 11.79 -25.89
CA VAL A 98 13.85 12.52 -26.74
C VAL A 98 13.04 13.28 -27.77
N ASN A 99 13.26 14.60 -27.88
CA ASN A 99 12.67 15.42 -28.94
C ASN A 99 13.73 15.62 -30.03
N VAL A 100 13.43 15.15 -31.25
CA VAL A 100 14.36 15.19 -32.38
C VAL A 100 13.69 15.91 -33.55
N PRO A 101 14.23 17.05 -34.03
CA PRO A 101 13.80 17.63 -35.28
C PRO A 101 14.23 16.70 -36.43
N LEU A 102 13.30 16.37 -37.32
CA LEU A 102 13.56 15.57 -38.50
C LEU A 102 13.30 16.40 -39.76
N ASP A 103 14.15 16.22 -40.77
CA ASP A 103 13.91 16.75 -42.09
C ASP A 103 12.62 16.18 -42.69
N TYR A 104 12.00 16.95 -43.57
CA TYR A 104 10.74 16.59 -44.20
C TYR A 104 10.81 15.22 -44.90
N GLU A 105 11.88 14.96 -45.64
CA GLU A 105 12.07 13.70 -46.37
C GLU A 105 12.16 12.49 -45.42
N THR A 106 12.95 12.61 -44.35
CA THR A 106 13.10 11.56 -43.34
C THR A 106 11.77 11.28 -42.63
N LYS A 107 11.02 12.34 -42.30
CA LYS A 107 9.69 12.21 -41.71
C LYS A 107 8.71 11.51 -42.66
N MET A 108 8.75 11.83 -43.96
CA MET A 108 7.93 11.17 -44.97
C MET A 108 8.26 9.69 -45.12
N ARG A 109 9.55 9.33 -45.11
CA ARG A 109 10.00 7.93 -45.17
C ARG A 109 9.55 7.14 -43.94
N LEU A 110 9.66 7.74 -42.76
CA LEU A 110 9.17 7.16 -41.50
C LEU A 110 7.65 6.97 -41.52
N GLN A 111 6.90 7.94 -42.06
CA GLN A 111 5.45 7.85 -42.21
C GLN A 111 5.03 6.73 -43.16
N LYS A 112 5.71 6.62 -44.30
CA LYS A 112 5.47 5.53 -45.26
C LYS A 112 5.72 4.17 -44.63
N ALA A 113 6.85 3.98 -43.97
CA ALA A 113 7.17 2.72 -43.28
C ALA A 113 6.18 2.40 -42.15
N SER A 114 5.72 3.43 -41.42
CA SER A 114 4.69 3.29 -40.39
C SER A 114 3.36 2.80 -40.97
N PHE A 115 2.96 3.33 -42.12
CA PHE A 115 1.73 2.94 -42.80
C PHE A 115 1.82 1.54 -43.41
N GLU A 116 2.92 1.20 -44.08
CA GLU A 116 3.08 -0.10 -44.75
C GLU A 116 3.18 -1.28 -43.78
N ASN A 117 3.70 -1.06 -42.57
CA ASN A 117 3.87 -2.11 -41.56
C ASN A 117 2.78 -2.08 -40.47
N ASP A 118 1.83 -1.14 -40.54
CA ASP A 118 0.84 -0.88 -39.48
C ASP A 118 1.46 -0.71 -38.07
N LEU A 119 2.67 -0.13 -38.02
CA LEU A 119 3.40 0.14 -36.79
C LEU A 119 3.40 1.62 -36.48
N LYS A 120 3.43 1.98 -35.20
CA LYS A 120 3.63 3.38 -34.79
C LYS A 120 5.05 3.82 -35.15
N MET A 121 5.20 5.04 -35.67
CA MET A 121 6.50 5.67 -35.95
C MET A 121 7.50 5.54 -34.79
N THR A 122 7.02 5.61 -33.54
CA THR A 122 7.86 5.50 -32.33
C THR A 122 8.50 4.12 -32.17
N VAL A 123 7.83 3.05 -32.61
CA VAL A 123 8.37 1.68 -32.56
C VAL A 123 9.48 1.52 -33.60
N ILE A 124 9.27 2.06 -34.80
CA ILE A 124 10.27 2.06 -35.88
C ILE A 124 11.49 2.88 -35.45
N MET A 125 11.29 4.07 -34.89
CA MET A 125 12.40 4.89 -34.37
C MET A 125 13.18 4.16 -33.28
N LYS A 126 12.50 3.51 -32.33
CA LYS A 126 13.17 2.73 -31.30
C LYS A 126 14.02 1.62 -31.91
N ALA A 127 13.45 0.82 -32.81
CA ALA A 127 14.17 -0.26 -33.46
C ALA A 127 15.39 0.25 -34.26
N ALA A 128 15.24 1.37 -34.97
CA ALA A 128 16.33 1.99 -35.72
C ALA A 128 17.46 2.49 -34.81
N ILE A 129 17.12 3.12 -33.67
CA ILE A 129 18.11 3.55 -32.66
C ILE A 129 18.79 2.32 -32.04
N ASP A 130 18.02 1.32 -31.61
CA ASP A 130 18.56 0.10 -31.01
C ASP A 130 19.47 -0.66 -31.98
N GLN A 131 19.15 -0.65 -33.28
CA GLN A 131 20.02 -1.21 -34.32
C GLN A 131 21.28 -0.38 -34.49
N TYR A 132 21.17 0.94 -34.64
CA TYR A 132 22.32 1.82 -34.76
C TYR A 132 23.28 1.73 -33.57
N LEU A 133 22.75 1.68 -32.34
CA LEU A 133 23.59 1.56 -31.14
C LEU A 133 24.32 0.21 -31.10
N ARG A 134 23.61 -0.89 -31.38
CA ARG A 134 24.22 -2.23 -31.43
C ARG A 134 25.29 -2.34 -32.51
N ASP A 135 25.02 -1.82 -33.71
CA ASP A 135 25.95 -1.90 -34.84
C ASP A 135 27.24 -1.11 -34.58
N ASN A 136 27.18 -0.06 -33.75
CA ASN A 136 28.33 0.75 -33.36
C ASN A 136 28.93 0.38 -31.98
N GLY A 137 28.39 -0.65 -31.30
CA GLY A 137 28.91 -1.15 -30.04
C GLY A 137 28.67 -0.27 -28.82
N TYR A 138 27.62 0.56 -28.84
CA TYR A 138 27.18 1.38 -27.70
C TYR A 138 26.28 0.61 -26.74
#